data_AF-A0A4D5RUB5-F1
#
_entry.id   AF-A0A4D5RUB5-F1
#
_cell.length_a   1.000
_cell.length_b   1.000
_cell.length_c   1.000
_cell.angle_alpha   90.00
_cell.angle_beta   90.00
_cell.angle_gamma   90.00
#
_symmetry.space_group_name_H-M   'P 1'
#
loop_
_entity.id
_entity.type
_entity.pdbx_description
1 polymer ?
#
loop_
_entity_poly.entity_id
_entity_poly.type
_entity_poly.pdbx_seq_one_letter_code
_entity_poly.pdbx_strand_id
1 'polypeptide(L)'
;MLMLKMFFVYVLTASFQVLQATAQYDGSCGQADIKPILSNTDRIVGGQEAVAGSWPWAASINLNAPILSHFCGGALISDRH
;
A
#
# COMPACT_ATOMS: atom_id res chain seq x y z
N MET A 1 2.93 6.94 -44.32
CA MET A 1 3.52 8.14 -43.67
C MET A 1 2.74 8.57 -42.43
N LEU A 2 1.41 8.78 -42.52
CA LEU A 2 0.58 9.24 -41.40
C LEU A 2 0.44 8.21 -40.26
N MET A 3 0.28 6.93 -40.59
CA MET A 3 0.17 5.86 -39.58
C MET A 3 1.45 5.65 -38.78
N LEU A 4 2.62 5.84 -39.41
CA LEU A 4 3.91 5.73 -38.74
C LEU A 4 4.13 6.90 -37.76
N LYS A 5 3.65 8.11 -38.10
CA LYS A 5 3.65 9.27 -37.18
C LYS A 5 2.73 9.03 -35.97
N MET A 6 1.53 8.48 -36.17
CA MET A 6 0.64 8.15 -35.05
C MET A 6 1.22 7.08 -34.14
N PHE A 7 1.84 6.05 -34.71
CA PHE A 7 2.52 5.01 -33.93
C PHE A 7 3.64 5.60 -33.07
N PHE A 8 4.48 6.45 -33.64
CA PHE A 8 5.59 7.09 -32.91
C PHE A 8 5.08 8.00 -31.77
N VAL A 9 4.01 8.77 -32.02
CA VAL A 9 3.36 9.60 -30.99
C VAL A 9 2.81 8.74 -29.85
N TYR A 10 2.12 7.64 -30.17
CA TYR A 10 1.54 6.73 -29.18
C TYR A 10 2.63 6.09 -28.30
N VAL A 11 3.72 5.61 -28.92
CA VAL A 11 4.86 5.02 -28.21
C VAL A 11 5.53 6.02 -27.27
N LEU A 12 5.73 7.27 -27.72
CA LEU A 12 6.29 8.34 -26.88
C LEU A 12 5.37 8.64 -25.68
N THR A 13 4.07 8.79 -25.89
CA THR A 13 3.13 9.05 -24.79
C THR A 13 3.02 7.88 -23.81
N ALA A 14 3.02 6.65 -24.31
CA ALA A 14 3.02 5.44 -23.47
C ALA A 14 4.29 5.35 -22.63
N SER A 15 5.45 5.66 -23.20
CA SER A 15 6.72 5.67 -22.46
C SER A 15 6.77 6.73 -21.35
N PHE A 16 6.14 7.89 -21.57
CA PHE A 16 6.05 8.95 -20.56
C PHE A 16 5.15 8.56 -19.37
N GLN A 17 4.05 7.87 -19.64
CA GLN A 17 3.17 7.31 -18.60
C GLN A 17 3.87 6.21 -17.80
N VAL A 18 4.70 5.39 -18.45
CA VAL A 18 5.52 4.35 -17.78
C VAL A 18 6.58 4.99 -16.86
N LEU A 19 7.19 6.11 -17.25
CA LEU A 19 8.17 6.82 -16.41
C LEU A 19 7.55 7.35 -15.11
N GLN A 20 6.31 7.85 -15.16
CA GLN A 20 5.59 8.31 -13.97
C GLN A 20 5.19 7.14 -13.05
N ALA A 21 4.94 5.95 -13.61
CA ALA A 21 4.57 4.77 -12.83
C ALA A 21 5.74 4.21 -11.98
N THR A 22 6.99 4.42 -12.38
CA THR A 22 8.18 4.00 -11.59
C THR A 22 8.67 5.05 -10.60
N ALA A 23 8.22 6.30 -10.71
CA ALA A 23 8.67 7.41 -9.88
C ALA A 23 7.93 7.54 -8.53
N GLN A 24 7.00 6.63 -8.22
CA GLN A 24 6.09 6.78 -7.08
C GLN A 24 6.55 6.06 -5.80
N TYR A 25 7.75 5.48 -5.76
CA TYR A 25 8.34 5.02 -4.50
C TYR A 25 9.18 6.13 -3.88
N ASP A 26 8.51 7.04 -3.17
CA ASP A 26 9.11 8.22 -2.52
C ASP A 26 9.84 7.88 -1.19
N GLY A 27 9.88 6.61 -0.77
CA GLY A 27 10.42 6.24 0.54
C GLY A 27 9.65 6.88 1.71
N SER A 28 8.49 7.49 1.45
CA SER A 28 7.58 8.00 2.45
C SER A 28 6.85 6.85 3.15
N CYS A 29 6.79 6.91 4.48
CA CYS A 29 6.19 5.87 5.33
C CYS A 29 5.09 6.47 6.21
N GLY A 30 4.20 5.62 6.74
CA GLY A 30 3.15 6.04 7.67
C GLY A 30 1.95 6.75 7.02
N GLN A 31 1.86 6.76 5.69
CA GLN A 31 0.70 7.26 4.96
C GLN A 31 -0.21 6.10 4.56
N ALA A 32 -1.48 6.17 4.98
CA ALA A 32 -2.50 5.20 4.60
C ALA A 32 -3.36 5.74 3.46
N ASP A 33 -3.54 4.95 2.40
CA ASP A 33 -4.44 5.27 1.29
C ASP A 33 -5.91 5.27 1.76
N ILE A 34 -6.26 4.31 2.62
CA ILE A 34 -7.56 4.24 3.28
C ILE A 34 -7.45 4.95 4.62
N LYS A 35 -8.16 6.06 4.77
CA LYS A 35 -8.11 6.84 6.02
C LYS A 35 -8.83 6.09 7.15
N PRO A 36 -8.23 5.98 8.35
CA PRO A 36 -8.93 5.44 9.50
C PRO A 36 -10.06 6.39 9.93
N ILE A 37 -11.13 5.82 10.48
CA ILE A 37 -12.17 6.60 11.16
C ILE A 37 -11.69 6.80 12.58
N LEU A 38 -11.25 8.02 12.89
CA LEU A 38 -10.80 8.42 14.23
C LEU A 38 -11.85 9.34 14.85
N SER A 39 -12.40 8.92 15.99
CA SER A 39 -13.23 9.79 16.81
C SER A 39 -12.36 10.67 17.70
N ASN A 40 -12.82 11.88 18.02
CA ASN A 40 -12.15 12.73 19.01
C ASN A 40 -12.11 12.09 20.42
N THR A 41 -12.88 11.02 20.64
CA THR A 41 -12.88 10.19 21.85
C THR A 41 -12.04 8.92 21.73
N ASP A 42 -11.36 8.66 20.61
CA ASP A 42 -10.48 7.50 20.47
C ASP A 42 -9.24 7.63 21.33
N ARG A 43 -9.21 6.90 22.45
CA ARG A 43 -8.05 6.71 23.34
C ARG A 43 -8.01 5.28 23.89
N ILE A 44 -8.47 4.35 23.04
CA ILE A 44 -8.48 2.88 23.07
C ILE A 44 -8.45 2.24 24.48
N VAL A 45 -9.60 1.88 25.03
CA VAL A 45 -9.74 0.77 26.01
C VAL A 45 -10.87 -0.12 25.50
N GLY A 46 -10.57 -1.39 25.21
CA GLY A 46 -11.45 -2.32 24.46
C GLY A 46 -11.53 -2.04 22.95
N GLY A 47 -11.41 -0.77 22.55
CA GLY A 47 -11.25 -0.35 21.16
C GLY A 47 -12.49 -0.54 20.28
N GLN A 48 -12.29 -0.33 18.98
CA GLN A 48 -13.28 -0.56 17.93
C GLN A 48 -12.58 -1.21 16.73
N GLU A 49 -13.34 -1.94 15.93
CA GLU A 49 -12.81 -2.56 14.72
C GLU A 49 -12.27 -1.50 13.76
N ALA A 50 -11.04 -1.70 13.30
CA ALA A 50 -10.44 -0.80 12.34
C ALA A 50 -11.06 -0.98 10.95
N VAL A 51 -11.13 0.10 10.18
CA VAL A 51 -11.48 0.01 8.75
C VAL A 51 -10.43 -0.87 8.07
N ALA A 52 -10.86 -1.90 7.34
CA ALA A 52 -9.96 -2.82 6.66
C ALA A 52 -8.96 -2.06 5.77
N GLY A 53 -7.68 -2.32 5.96
CA GLY A 53 -6.59 -1.67 5.21
C GLY A 53 -6.21 -0.25 5.66
N SER A 54 -6.90 0.34 6.66
CA SER A 54 -6.56 1.70 7.15
C SER A 54 -5.26 1.80 7.95
N TRP A 55 -4.71 0.65 8.35
CA TRP A 55 -3.38 0.51 8.97
C TRP A 55 -2.52 -0.44 8.13
N PRO A 56 -2.02 0.00 6.96
CA PRO A 56 -1.41 -0.90 5.97
C PRO A 56 -0.09 -1.54 6.45
N TRP A 57 0.54 -0.96 7.46
CA TRP A 57 1.74 -1.54 8.07
C TRP A 57 1.44 -2.65 9.08
N ALA A 58 0.20 -2.88 9.52
CA ALA A 58 -0.10 -3.90 10.52
C ALA A 58 0.15 -5.32 9.97
N ALA A 59 1.04 -6.07 10.63
CA ALA A 59 1.41 -7.42 10.25
C ALA A 59 0.90 -8.47 11.25
N SER A 60 0.51 -9.64 10.75
CA SER A 60 0.18 -10.82 11.56
C SER A 60 1.25 -11.89 11.40
N ILE A 61 1.95 -12.20 12.48
CA ILE A 61 2.94 -13.27 12.54
C ILE A 61 2.23 -14.56 12.92
N ASN A 62 2.30 -15.54 12.02
CA ASN A 62 1.66 -16.85 12.20
C ASN A 62 2.71 -17.92 12.48
N LEU A 63 2.36 -18.90 13.32
CA LEU A 63 3.17 -20.10 13.47
C LEU A 63 3.05 -20.97 12.21
N ASN A 64 4.17 -21.56 11.78
CA ASN A 64 4.19 -22.52 10.69
C ASN A 64 3.67 -23.88 11.18
N ALA A 65 2.34 -24.00 11.29
CA ALA A 65 1.62 -25.18 11.70
C ALA A 65 0.62 -25.59 10.59
N PRO A 66 0.05 -26.80 10.63
CA PRO A 66 -0.93 -27.25 9.63
C PRO A 66 -2.14 -26.32 9.46
N ILE A 67 -2.44 -25.51 10.49
CA ILE A 67 -3.43 -24.45 10.47
C ILE A 67 -2.72 -23.15 10.84
N LEU A 68 -2.93 -22.10 10.04
CA LEU A 68 -2.41 -20.77 10.34
C LEU A 68 -2.99 -20.28 11.67
N SER A 69 -2.10 -20.07 12.65
CA SER A 69 -2.47 -19.55 13.96
C SER A 69 -1.70 -18.27 14.21
N HIS A 70 -2.43 -17.17 14.35
CA HIS A 70 -1.86 -15.89 14.78
C HIS A 70 -1.18 -16.07 16.14
N PHE A 71 0.04 -15.54 16.26
CA PHE A 71 0.82 -15.59 17.49
C PHE A 71 1.24 -14.21 17.97
N CYS A 72 1.60 -13.32 17.05
CA CYS A 72 2.08 -11.97 17.37
C CYS A 72 1.68 -10.97 16.29
N GLY A 73 1.67 -9.69 16.67
CA GLY A 73 1.59 -8.57 15.73
C GLY A 73 2.97 -8.03 15.34
N GLY A 74 3.00 -7.17 14.32
CA GLY A 74 4.18 -6.42 13.90
C GLY A 74 3.82 -5.19 13.05
N ALA A 75 4.84 -4.44 12.63
CA ALA A 75 4.68 -3.31 11.73
C ALA A 75 5.69 -3.42 10.57
N LEU A 76 5.23 -3.30 9.33
CA LEU A 76 6.10 -3.17 8.17
C LEU A 76 6.83 -1.82 8.23
N ILE A 77 8.15 -1.86 8.13
CA ILE A 77 9.01 -0.67 8.14
C ILE A 77 9.68 -0.44 6.78
N SER A 78 9.69 -1.46 5.91
CA SER A 78 10.24 -1.43 4.56
C SER A 78 9.61 -2.51 3.67
N ASP A 79 10.08 -2.64 2.44
CA ASP A 79 9.69 -3.73 1.52
C ASP A 79 10.24 -5.12 1.94
N ARG A 80 11.13 -5.17 2.95
CA ARG A 80 11.85 -6.39 3.38
C ARG A 80 11.83 -6.65 4.88
N HIS A 81 11.28 -5.73 5.65
CA HIS A 81 11.20 -5.77 7.12
C HIS A 81 9.87 -5.18 7.55
#